data_AF-A0A9W6WJG8-F1
#
_entry.id   AF-A0A9W6WJG8-F1
#
_cell.length_a   1.000
_cell.length_b   1.000
_cell.length_c   1.000
_cell.angle_alpha   90.00
_cell.angle_beta   90.00
_cell.angle_gamma   90.00
#
_symmetry.space_group_name_H-M   'P 1'
#
loop_
_entity.id
_entity.type
_entity.pdbx_description
1 polymer ?
#
loop_
_entity_poly.entity_id
_entity_poly.type
_entity_poly.pdbx_seq_one_letter_code
_entity_poly.pdbx_strand_id
1 'polypeptide(L)'
;MGQSTSTTAKEDTGPELEYGAKTVEITRSKIKSLFLKDCIQSFKPIELLTLKQKLGLDELVAEKEIPKTQLFELLEFPYQKHDIVSDLLFKHLQFLSCFPNLSEYKSTELTDSITVAGLIKVMALLDKEKSANLFPRNSVQITLDLLFLSFTQSNSLQTKCEETKNFDEKEEISKNKENKLDSNKIFIVVQNDKTKWEYVPQVLSYDGIEINEENISANVLLNVFTFALAIMNITVEDRSNHLIHQ
;
A
#
# COMPACT_ATOMS: atom_id res chain seq x y z
N MET A 1 62.55 4.76 9.93
CA MET A 1 61.73 4.19 11.02
C MET A 1 60.75 5.28 11.42
N GLY A 2 59.55 5.31 10.86
CA GLY A 2 58.32 4.70 11.41
C GLY A 2 57.43 5.88 11.87
N GLN A 3 56.12 5.94 11.71
CA GLN A 3 55.10 5.07 11.13
C GLN A 3 53.93 6.01 10.77
N SER A 4 53.31 5.79 9.61
CA SER A 4 52.04 6.40 9.23
C SER A 4 50.91 5.83 10.10
N THR A 5 50.10 6.68 10.72
CA THR A 5 48.78 6.29 11.22
C THR A 5 47.74 6.73 10.20
N SER A 6 47.29 5.74 9.43
CA SER A 6 46.10 5.83 8.58
C SER A 6 44.87 5.77 9.49
N THR A 7 44.09 6.84 9.50
CA THR A 7 42.76 6.86 10.12
C THR A 7 41.78 6.26 9.13
N THR A 8 41.54 4.95 9.23
CA THR A 8 40.37 4.31 8.62
C THR A 8 39.12 4.80 9.33
N ALA A 9 38.36 5.67 8.66
CA ALA A 9 37.00 6.00 9.04
C ALA A 9 36.17 4.71 9.01
N LYS A 10 35.47 4.44 10.12
CA LYS A 10 34.55 3.32 10.27
C LYS A 10 33.40 3.49 9.27
N GLU A 11 33.20 2.50 8.43
CA GLU A 11 31.95 2.30 7.71
C GLU A 11 30.83 2.12 8.73
N ASP A 12 29.78 2.93 8.60
CA ASP A 12 28.49 2.75 9.27
C ASP A 12 27.93 1.37 8.89
N THR A 13 28.13 0.40 9.77
CA THR A 13 27.44 -0.88 9.71
C THR A 13 25.96 -0.63 9.97
N GLY A 14 25.14 -0.94 8.96
CA GLY A 14 23.68 -0.96 9.06
C GLY A 14 23.16 -1.85 10.20
N PRO A 15 21.83 -1.92 10.40
CA PRO A 15 21.23 -2.53 11.58
C PRO A 15 21.75 -3.96 11.79
N GLU A 16 22.25 -4.26 13.00
CA GLU A 16 22.74 -5.58 13.39
C GLU A 16 21.68 -6.64 13.05
N LEU A 17 21.99 -7.49 12.07
CA LEU A 17 21.11 -8.58 11.67
C LEU A 17 21.02 -9.59 12.80
N GLU A 18 19.82 -9.76 13.35
CA GLU A 18 19.52 -10.70 14.42
C GLU A 18 19.86 -12.15 14.04
N TYR A 19 20.17 -12.96 15.05
CA TYR A 19 20.50 -14.38 14.89
C TYR A 19 19.46 -15.11 14.02
N GLY A 20 19.93 -15.78 12.95
CA GLY A 20 19.09 -16.53 12.01
C GLY A 20 18.55 -15.74 10.82
N ALA A 21 18.87 -14.46 10.66
CA ALA A 21 18.56 -13.70 9.45
C ALA A 21 19.49 -14.06 8.28
N LYS A 22 18.92 -14.16 7.07
CA LYS A 22 19.65 -14.36 5.80
C LYS A 22 19.18 -13.35 4.77
N THR A 23 20.11 -12.84 3.98
CA THR A 23 19.79 -11.98 2.83
C THR A 23 19.62 -12.85 1.59
N VAL A 24 18.48 -12.70 0.91
CA VAL A 24 18.13 -13.43 -0.31
C VAL A 24 17.95 -12.44 -1.46
N GLU A 25 18.49 -12.77 -2.62
CA GLU A 25 18.33 -11.97 -3.83
C GLU A 25 17.13 -12.47 -4.64
N ILE A 26 16.20 -11.57 -4.95
CA ILE A 26 14.99 -11.85 -5.76
C ILE A 26 14.76 -10.76 -6.80
N THR A 27 13.94 -11.06 -7.82
CA THR A 27 13.55 -10.06 -8.83
C THR A 27 12.39 -9.21 -8.33
N ARG A 28 12.28 -7.97 -8.83
CA ARG A 28 11.15 -7.06 -8.56
C ARG A 28 9.78 -7.68 -8.85
N SER A 29 9.69 -8.50 -9.91
CA SER A 29 8.47 -9.25 -10.25
C SER A 29 8.07 -10.28 -9.17
N LYS A 30 9.04 -10.94 -8.54
CA LYS A 30 8.79 -11.94 -7.48
C LYS A 30 8.35 -11.32 -6.17
N ILE A 31 8.73 -10.07 -5.90
CA ILE A 31 8.38 -9.38 -4.65
C ILE A 31 6.88 -9.28 -4.46
N LYS A 32 6.11 -8.98 -5.52
CA LYS A 32 4.64 -8.95 -5.42
C LYS A 32 4.05 -10.28 -4.98
N SER A 33 4.51 -11.37 -5.60
CA SER A 33 4.03 -12.71 -5.30
C SER A 33 4.41 -13.13 -3.88
N LEU A 34 5.60 -12.74 -3.41
CA LEU A 34 6.06 -12.98 -2.05
C LEU A 34 5.23 -12.18 -1.04
N PHE A 35 4.98 -10.89 -1.31
CA PHE A 35 4.16 -10.05 -0.47
C PHE A 35 2.73 -10.57 -0.39
N LEU A 36 2.13 -10.91 -1.52
CA LEU A 36 0.80 -11.50 -1.56
C LEU A 36 0.74 -12.82 -0.76
N LYS A 37 1.76 -13.67 -0.88
CA LYS A 37 1.84 -14.92 -0.11
C LYS A 37 1.86 -14.64 1.40
N ASP A 38 2.67 -13.69 1.85
CA ASP A 38 2.75 -13.31 3.26
C ASP A 38 1.44 -12.65 3.74
N CYS A 39 0.78 -11.85 2.90
CA CYS A 39 -0.56 -11.33 3.16
C CYS A 39 -1.56 -12.48 3.35
N ILE A 40 -1.64 -13.44 2.43
CA ILE A 40 -2.55 -14.60 2.52
C ILE A 40 -2.31 -15.37 3.82
N GLN A 41 -1.05 -15.59 4.20
CA GLN A 41 -0.68 -16.29 5.44
C GLN A 41 -1.08 -15.54 6.71
N SER A 42 -1.30 -14.22 6.63
CA SER A 42 -1.81 -13.43 7.76
C SER A 42 -3.31 -13.63 8.03
N PHE A 43 -4.06 -14.21 7.08
CA PHE A 43 -5.49 -14.51 7.25
C PHE A 43 -5.71 -15.93 7.76
N LYS A 44 -6.75 -16.10 8.57
CA LYS A 44 -7.30 -17.41 8.89
C LYS A 44 -8.00 -17.99 7.65
N PRO A 45 -7.98 -19.31 7.44
CA PRO A 45 -8.66 -19.93 6.30
C PRO A 45 -10.15 -19.57 6.20
N ILE A 46 -10.83 -19.40 7.33
CA ILE A 46 -12.25 -19.01 7.37
C ILE A 46 -12.49 -17.58 6.87
N GLU A 47 -11.55 -16.65 7.09
CA GLU A 47 -11.67 -15.27 6.60
C GLU A 47 -11.60 -15.25 5.07
N LEU A 48 -10.66 -16.00 4.48
CA LEU A 48 -10.53 -16.13 3.03
C LEU A 48 -11.74 -16.85 2.41
N LEU A 49 -12.26 -17.89 3.08
CA LEU A 49 -13.49 -18.56 2.65
C LEU A 49 -14.70 -17.63 2.68
N THR A 50 -14.80 -16.79 3.71
CA THR A 50 -15.87 -15.77 3.82
C THR A 50 -15.74 -14.72 2.71
N LEU A 51 -14.53 -14.23 2.45
CA LEU A 51 -14.27 -13.29 1.35
C LEU A 51 -14.70 -13.89 0.00
N LYS A 52 -14.32 -15.15 -0.26
CA LYS A 52 -14.70 -15.89 -1.45
C LYS A 52 -16.22 -15.97 -1.63
N GLN A 53 -16.94 -16.31 -0.57
CA GLN A 53 -18.40 -16.40 -0.57
C GLN A 53 -19.05 -15.04 -0.81
N LYS A 54 -18.58 -13.98 -0.13
CA LYS A 54 -19.10 -12.62 -0.31
C LYS A 54 -18.86 -12.07 -1.72
N LEU A 55 -17.76 -12.45 -2.36
CA LEU A 55 -17.47 -12.09 -3.75
C LEU A 55 -18.21 -12.97 -4.78
N GLY A 56 -18.91 -14.02 -4.34
CA GLY A 56 -19.61 -14.94 -5.24
C GLY A 56 -18.68 -15.70 -6.19
N LEU A 57 -17.47 -16.06 -5.73
CA LEU A 57 -16.46 -16.73 -6.55
C LEU A 57 -16.36 -18.21 -6.17
N ASP A 58 -16.11 -19.07 -7.16
CA ASP A 58 -15.79 -20.47 -6.90
C ASP A 58 -14.41 -20.61 -6.22
N GLU A 59 -13.47 -19.77 -6.66
CA GLU A 59 -12.07 -19.70 -6.20
C GLU A 59 -11.54 -18.26 -6.18
N LEU A 60 -10.59 -17.99 -5.27
CA LEU A 60 -9.89 -16.71 -5.18
C LEU A 60 -8.71 -16.68 -6.16
N VAL A 61 -8.99 -16.41 -7.43
CA VAL A 61 -7.96 -16.26 -8.47
C VAL A 61 -7.34 -14.87 -8.39
N ALA A 62 -6.02 -14.79 -8.20
CA ALA A 62 -5.29 -13.55 -7.93
C ALA A 62 -5.59 -12.41 -8.92
N GLU A 63 -5.59 -12.70 -10.22
CA GLU A 63 -5.77 -11.70 -11.30
C GLU A 63 -7.25 -11.41 -11.62
N LYS A 64 -8.20 -12.07 -10.94
CA LYS A 64 -9.61 -11.81 -11.18
C LYS A 64 -9.95 -10.39 -10.73
N GLU A 65 -10.53 -9.62 -11.63
CA GLU A 65 -10.96 -8.25 -11.36
C GLU A 65 -12.27 -8.22 -10.58
N ILE A 66 -12.34 -7.30 -9.61
CA ILE A 66 -13.49 -6.98 -8.78
C ILE A 66 -13.90 -5.55 -9.16
N PRO A 67 -15.05 -5.37 -9.83
CA PRO A 67 -15.55 -4.04 -10.18
C PRO A 67 -15.78 -3.18 -8.93
N LYS A 68 -15.59 -1.87 -9.07
CA LYS A 68 -15.83 -0.87 -8.02
C LYS A 68 -17.19 -1.01 -7.33
N THR A 69 -18.24 -1.27 -8.09
CA THR A 69 -19.61 -1.48 -7.54
C THR A 69 -19.67 -2.68 -6.61
N GLN A 70 -19.11 -3.82 -7.05
CA GLN A 70 -19.07 -5.04 -6.25
C GLN A 70 -18.20 -4.87 -5.00
N LEU A 71 -17.10 -4.12 -5.10
CA LEU A 71 -16.26 -3.81 -3.95
C LEU A 71 -17.01 -2.99 -2.89
N PHE A 72 -17.80 -2.00 -3.29
CA PHE A 72 -18.58 -1.22 -2.33
C PHE A 72 -19.76 -1.98 -1.74
N GLU A 73 -20.39 -2.86 -2.53
CA GLU A 73 -21.38 -3.81 -1.99
C GLU A 73 -20.75 -4.72 -0.92
N LEU A 74 -19.53 -5.22 -1.15
CA LEU A 74 -18.80 -6.03 -0.17
C LEU A 74 -18.51 -5.27 1.13
N LEU A 75 -18.18 -3.99 1.02
CA LEU A 75 -17.88 -3.10 2.15
C LEU A 75 -19.13 -2.58 2.85
N GLU A 76 -20.33 -2.90 2.33
CA GLU A 76 -21.61 -2.34 2.80
C GLU A 76 -21.60 -0.80 2.81
N PHE A 77 -20.78 -0.20 1.94
CA PHE A 77 -20.61 1.24 1.84
C PHE A 77 -21.69 1.82 0.92
N PRO A 78 -22.37 2.92 1.29
CA PRO A 78 -23.43 3.51 0.48
C PRO A 78 -22.84 4.14 -0.80
N TYR A 79 -22.67 3.33 -1.84
CA TYR A 79 -22.17 3.79 -3.13
C TYR A 79 -23.24 4.57 -3.88
N GLN A 80 -22.96 5.84 -4.14
CA GLN A 80 -23.70 6.63 -5.10
C GLN A 80 -22.77 6.92 -6.29
N LYS A 81 -23.27 6.62 -7.49
CA LYS A 81 -22.60 7.00 -8.75
C LYS A 81 -22.48 8.54 -8.71
N HIS A 82 -21.25 9.07 -8.62
CA HIS A 82 -20.90 10.50 -8.42
C HIS A 82 -20.66 10.99 -6.98
N ASP A 83 -20.53 10.10 -6.00
CA ASP A 83 -20.04 10.49 -4.67
C ASP A 83 -18.50 10.61 -4.65
N ILE A 84 -18.02 11.80 -4.28
CA ILE A 84 -16.59 12.14 -4.17
C ILE A 84 -15.91 11.25 -3.13
N VAL A 85 -16.60 10.90 -2.03
CA VAL A 85 -16.02 10.07 -0.97
C VAL A 85 -15.79 8.64 -1.46
N SER A 86 -16.77 8.06 -2.15
CA SER A 86 -16.64 6.77 -2.82
C SER A 86 -15.51 6.75 -3.85
N ASP A 87 -15.37 7.81 -4.65
CA ASP A 87 -14.28 7.90 -5.64
C ASP A 87 -12.90 7.98 -4.97
N LEU A 88 -12.77 8.78 -3.90
CA LEU A 88 -11.53 8.89 -3.12
C LEU A 88 -11.17 7.58 -2.44
N LEU A 89 -12.15 6.92 -1.80
CA LEU A 89 -11.97 5.62 -1.17
C LEU A 89 -11.51 4.58 -2.20
N PHE A 90 -12.15 4.52 -3.36
CA PHE A 90 -11.77 3.56 -4.39
C PHE A 90 -10.32 3.76 -4.88
N LYS A 91 -9.94 5.00 -5.20
CA LYS A 91 -8.57 5.34 -5.60
C LYS A 91 -7.55 4.99 -4.52
N HIS A 92 -7.90 5.22 -3.25
CA HIS A 92 -7.08 4.82 -2.12
C HIS A 92 -6.85 3.31 -2.08
N LEU A 93 -7.91 2.50 -2.20
CA LEU A 93 -7.81 1.04 -2.22
C LEU A 93 -6.98 0.55 -3.43
N GLN A 94 -7.16 1.16 -4.60
CA GLN A 94 -6.36 0.85 -5.79
C GLN A 94 -4.87 1.16 -5.61
N PHE A 95 -4.54 2.31 -5.02
CA PHE A 95 -3.15 2.66 -4.72
C PHE A 95 -2.49 1.62 -3.80
N LEU A 96 -3.16 1.29 -2.70
CA LEU A 96 -2.69 0.29 -1.75
C LEU A 96 -2.52 -1.10 -2.38
N SER A 97 -3.36 -1.45 -3.37
CA SER A 97 -3.29 -2.73 -4.07
C SER A 97 -1.96 -2.97 -4.81
N CYS A 98 -1.30 -1.87 -5.22
CA CYS A 98 -0.02 -1.89 -5.93
C CYS A 98 1.17 -2.15 -5.00
N PHE A 99 0.99 -2.00 -3.67
CA PHE A 99 2.05 -2.23 -2.71
C PHE A 99 2.61 -3.67 -2.83
N PRO A 100 3.94 -3.87 -2.72
CA PRO A 100 5.00 -2.88 -2.43
C PRO A 100 5.58 -2.15 -3.65
N ASN A 101 5.09 -2.39 -4.87
CA ASN A 101 5.59 -1.75 -6.09
C ASN A 101 4.67 -0.58 -6.49
N LEU A 102 4.68 0.50 -5.71
CA LEU A 102 3.77 1.64 -5.88
C LEU A 102 3.94 2.39 -7.21
N SER A 103 5.09 2.24 -7.89
CA SER A 103 5.31 2.84 -9.22
C SER A 103 4.24 2.44 -10.25
N GLU A 104 3.63 1.27 -10.05
CA GLU A 104 2.66 0.68 -10.98
C GLU A 104 1.29 1.34 -10.94
N TYR A 105 0.99 2.07 -9.86
CA TYR A 105 -0.27 2.82 -9.76
C TYR A 105 -0.39 3.87 -10.87
N LYS A 106 0.74 4.40 -11.36
CA LYS A 106 0.78 5.36 -12.48
C LYS A 106 0.62 4.68 -13.85
N SER A 107 0.88 3.37 -13.94
CA SER A 107 0.76 2.59 -15.18
C SER A 107 -0.56 1.83 -15.30
N THR A 108 -1.26 1.58 -14.19
CA THR A 108 -2.65 1.16 -14.23
C THR A 108 -3.45 2.31 -14.83
N GLU A 109 -3.85 2.17 -16.10
CA GLU A 109 -4.93 2.94 -16.69
C GLU A 109 -6.11 3.00 -15.71
N LEU A 110 -6.93 4.05 -15.79
CA LEU A 110 -8.13 4.32 -14.98
C LEU A 110 -9.16 3.17 -15.09
N THR A 111 -8.83 2.01 -14.56
CA THR A 111 -9.71 0.85 -14.47
C THR A 111 -10.64 1.08 -13.29
N ASP A 112 -11.92 0.82 -13.45
CA ASP A 112 -12.90 0.84 -12.36
C ASP A 112 -12.92 -0.52 -11.62
N SER A 113 -11.76 -1.16 -11.47
CA SER A 113 -11.64 -2.47 -10.82
C SER A 113 -10.38 -2.59 -9.95
N ILE A 114 -10.39 -3.58 -9.05
CA ILE A 114 -9.24 -4.03 -8.25
C ILE A 114 -9.12 -5.54 -8.40
N THR A 115 -7.91 -6.09 -8.48
CA THR A 115 -7.75 -7.55 -8.53
C THR A 115 -7.99 -8.18 -7.16
N VAL A 116 -8.34 -9.47 -7.10
CA VAL A 116 -8.46 -10.23 -5.84
C VAL A 116 -7.15 -10.17 -5.04
N ALA A 117 -6.01 -10.30 -5.71
CA ALA A 117 -4.70 -10.13 -5.08
C ALA A 117 -4.54 -8.73 -4.47
N GLY A 118 -4.95 -7.70 -5.22
CA GLY A 118 -5.00 -6.33 -4.75
C GLY A 118 -5.84 -6.17 -3.48
N LEU A 119 -7.07 -6.68 -3.49
CA LEU A 119 -7.99 -6.61 -2.35
C LEU A 119 -7.41 -7.30 -1.11
N ILE A 120 -6.82 -8.49 -1.25
CA ILE A 120 -6.22 -9.22 -0.12
C ILE A 120 -5.08 -8.40 0.51
N LYS A 121 -4.22 -7.77 -0.30
CA LYS A 121 -3.16 -6.90 0.21
C LYS A 121 -3.74 -5.70 0.95
N VAL A 122 -4.73 -5.03 0.37
CA VAL A 122 -5.40 -3.87 0.98
C VAL A 122 -5.99 -4.24 2.35
N MET A 123 -6.70 -5.36 2.43
CA MET A 123 -7.25 -5.86 3.68
C MET A 123 -6.16 -6.16 4.71
N ALA A 124 -5.02 -6.74 4.29
CA ALA A 124 -3.90 -7.02 5.19
C ALA A 124 -3.19 -5.76 5.69
N LEU A 125 -3.10 -4.71 4.86
CA LEU A 125 -2.46 -3.43 5.19
C LEU A 125 -3.31 -2.56 6.12
N LEU A 126 -4.63 -2.59 5.95
CA LEU A 126 -5.58 -1.79 6.73
C LEU A 126 -6.02 -2.45 8.04
N ASP A 127 -6.00 -3.79 8.10
CA ASP A 127 -6.27 -4.53 9.34
C ASP A 127 -5.08 -4.43 10.29
N LYS A 128 -5.32 -3.92 11.51
CA LYS A 128 -4.29 -3.67 12.51
C LYS A 128 -3.49 -4.91 12.89
N GLU A 129 -4.16 -6.06 13.04
CA GLU A 129 -3.51 -7.31 13.46
C GLU A 129 -2.66 -7.87 12.32
N LYS A 130 -3.21 -7.88 11.10
CA LYS A 130 -2.52 -8.39 9.90
C LYS A 130 -1.35 -7.49 9.51
N SER A 131 -1.51 -6.17 9.57
CA SER A 131 -0.45 -5.20 9.34
C SER A 131 0.67 -5.34 10.38
N ALA A 132 0.35 -5.53 11.67
CA ALA A 132 1.34 -5.79 12.70
C ALA A 132 2.11 -7.11 12.47
N ASN A 133 1.47 -8.14 11.90
CA ASN A 133 2.15 -9.38 11.54
C ASN A 133 3.14 -9.20 10.38
N LEU A 134 2.81 -8.33 9.41
CA LEU A 134 3.68 -8.00 8.27
C LEU A 134 4.81 -7.03 8.67
N PHE A 135 4.52 -6.10 9.58
CA PHE A 135 5.41 -5.00 10.00
C PHE A 135 5.46 -4.87 11.53
N PRO A 136 6.14 -5.78 12.25
CA PRO A 136 6.07 -5.85 13.72
C PRO A 136 6.55 -4.59 14.45
N ARG A 137 7.45 -3.80 13.85
CA ARG A 137 8.05 -2.62 14.50
C ARG A 137 7.40 -1.30 14.13
N ASN A 138 6.75 -1.22 12.96
CA ASN A 138 6.34 0.05 12.36
C ASN A 138 5.00 -0.01 11.60
N SER A 139 4.14 -0.98 11.88
CA SER A 139 2.83 -1.13 11.20
C SER A 139 1.99 0.14 11.15
N VAL A 140 1.85 0.86 12.27
CA VAL A 140 1.08 2.11 12.33
C VAL A 140 1.68 3.18 11.43
N GLN A 141 3.01 3.35 11.47
CA GLN A 141 3.70 4.35 10.65
C GLN A 141 3.55 4.03 9.16
N ILE A 142 3.78 2.77 8.77
CA ILE A 142 3.62 2.34 7.37
C ILE A 142 2.19 2.56 6.89
N THR A 143 1.18 2.16 7.68
CA THR A 143 -0.22 2.37 7.30
C THR A 143 -0.55 3.87 7.12
N LEU A 144 -0.04 4.74 8.01
CA LEU A 144 -0.23 6.19 7.89
C LEU A 144 0.49 6.79 6.67
N ASP A 145 1.74 6.39 6.43
CA ASP A 145 2.52 6.83 5.28
C ASP A 145 1.87 6.40 3.96
N LEU A 146 1.38 5.17 3.88
CA LEU A 146 0.66 4.68 2.71
C LEU A 146 -0.68 5.39 2.50
N LEU A 147 -1.40 5.68 3.59
CA LEU A 147 -2.62 6.49 3.53
C LEU A 147 -2.31 7.88 2.96
N PHE A 148 -1.28 8.53 3.50
CA PHE A 148 -0.83 9.84 3.04
C PHE A 148 -0.45 9.84 1.55
N LEU A 149 0.40 8.90 1.14
CA LEU A 149 0.89 8.78 -0.23
C LEU A 149 -0.25 8.53 -1.23
N SER A 150 -1.24 7.74 -0.85
CA SER A 150 -2.38 7.49 -1.72
C SER A 150 -3.14 8.76 -2.08
N PHE A 151 -3.23 9.72 -1.16
CA PHE A 151 -3.93 10.99 -1.37
C PHE A 151 -3.11 11.96 -2.21
N THR A 152 -1.79 12.02 -2.01
CA THR A 152 -0.92 12.89 -2.83
C THR A 152 -0.90 12.42 -4.28
N GLN A 153 -0.76 11.11 -4.51
CA GLN A 153 -0.71 10.55 -5.87
C GLN A 153 -2.07 10.62 -6.58
N SER A 154 -3.19 10.40 -5.88
CA SER A 154 -4.53 10.45 -6.48
C SER A 154 -4.94 11.84 -6.97
N ASN A 155 -4.43 12.90 -6.35
CA ASN A 155 -4.69 14.29 -6.79
C ASN A 155 -3.75 14.71 -7.93
N SER A 156 -2.51 14.20 -7.98
CA SER A 156 -1.58 14.45 -9.08
C SER A 156 -2.09 13.93 -10.44
N LEU A 157 -2.93 12.89 -10.42
CA LEU A 157 -3.60 12.34 -11.60
C LEU A 157 -4.80 13.22 -12.04
N GLN A 158 -5.51 13.85 -11.11
CA GLN A 158 -6.60 14.77 -11.44
C GLN A 158 -6.10 16.07 -12.08
N THR A 159 -5.03 16.67 -11.56
CA THR A 159 -4.46 17.90 -12.14
C THR A 159 -3.88 17.66 -13.53
N LYS A 160 -3.26 16.50 -13.77
CA LYS A 160 -2.79 16.13 -15.12
C LYS A 160 -3.94 15.96 -16.10
N CYS A 161 -5.06 15.34 -15.70
CA CYS A 161 -6.24 15.19 -16.58
C CYS A 161 -6.89 16.54 -16.94
N GLU A 162 -6.79 17.56 -16.07
CA GLU A 162 -7.26 18.92 -16.38
C GLU A 162 -6.29 19.67 -17.30
N GLU A 163 -4.98 19.45 -17.18
CA GLU A 163 -3.95 20.07 -18.03
C GLU A 163 -3.80 19.39 -19.41
N THR A 164 -4.08 18.08 -19.53
CA THR A 164 -3.99 17.34 -20.81
C THR A 164 -5.15 17.55 -21.77
N LYS A 165 -6.07 18.49 -21.51
CA LYS A 165 -6.98 18.97 -22.59
C LYS A 165 -6.28 19.85 -23.63
N ASN A 166 -4.97 20.13 -23.48
CA ASN A 166 -4.22 21.01 -24.38
C ASN A 166 -2.86 20.49 -24.86
N PHE A 167 -2.56 19.19 -24.80
CA PHE A 167 -1.33 18.68 -25.43
C PHE A 167 -1.56 17.32 -26.09
N ASP A 168 -1.84 17.38 -27.39
CA ASP A 168 -1.50 16.31 -28.34
C ASP A 168 0.04 16.16 -28.39
N GLU A 169 0.48 14.94 -28.69
CA GLU A 169 1.86 14.47 -28.88
C GLU A 169 2.66 14.08 -27.62
N LYS A 170 2.66 12.77 -27.31
CA LYS A 170 3.87 11.90 -27.30
C LYS A 170 3.55 10.48 -26.82
N GLU A 171 2.81 9.73 -27.64
CA GLU A 171 2.79 8.27 -27.58
C GLU A 171 4.00 7.72 -28.34
N GLU A 172 5.16 7.51 -27.69
CA GLU A 172 6.17 6.56 -28.21
C GLU A 172 7.28 6.13 -27.22
N ILE A 173 7.23 6.52 -25.94
CA ILE A 173 8.32 6.23 -24.99
C ILE A 173 8.02 5.05 -24.03
N SER A 174 6.76 4.59 -23.94
CA SER A 174 6.33 3.72 -22.83
C SER A 174 6.68 2.23 -22.97
N LYS A 175 6.92 1.70 -24.17
CA LYS A 175 7.13 0.25 -24.37
C LYS A 175 8.54 -0.26 -24.09
N ASN A 176 9.54 0.61 -23.96
CA ASN A 176 10.95 0.22 -23.74
C ASN A 176 11.41 0.29 -22.27
N LYS A 177 10.59 0.80 -21.33
CA LYS A 177 10.95 0.90 -19.90
C LYS A 177 10.46 -0.30 -19.06
N GLU A 178 9.35 -0.93 -19.43
CA GLU A 178 8.76 -2.05 -18.68
C GLU A 178 9.71 -3.27 -18.63
N ASN A 179 10.38 -3.58 -19.74
CA ASN A 179 11.30 -4.72 -19.81
C ASN A 179 12.63 -4.53 -19.03
N LYS A 180 13.00 -3.30 -18.64
CA LYS A 180 14.24 -3.04 -17.87
C LYS A 180 14.03 -3.17 -16.36
N LEU A 181 12.87 -2.78 -15.84
CA LEU A 181 12.57 -2.81 -14.41
C LEU A 181 12.41 -4.22 -13.83
N ASP A 182 11.93 -5.18 -14.63
CA ASP A 182 11.71 -6.56 -14.19
C ASP A 182 13.00 -7.35 -13.92
N SER A 183 14.13 -6.88 -14.46
CA SER A 183 15.45 -7.49 -14.24
C SER A 183 16.17 -6.99 -12.98
N ASN A 184 15.64 -5.96 -12.30
CA ASN A 184 16.27 -5.42 -11.10
C ASN A 184 16.19 -6.45 -9.96
N LYS A 185 17.38 -6.91 -9.58
CA LYS A 185 17.62 -7.75 -8.40
C LYS A 185 17.52 -6.89 -7.15
N ILE A 186 16.84 -7.42 -6.15
CA ILE A 186 16.53 -6.76 -4.90
C ILE A 186 16.88 -7.74 -3.78
N PHE A 187 17.53 -7.22 -2.76
CA PHE A 187 17.91 -7.98 -1.57
C PHE A 187 16.82 -7.87 -0.52
N ILE A 188 16.34 -9.01 -0.05
CA ILE A 188 15.38 -9.10 1.05
C ILE A 188 16.00 -9.82 2.24
N VAL A 189 15.56 -9.47 3.44
CA VAL A 189 15.97 -10.15 4.67
C VAL A 189 14.90 -11.17 5.05
N VAL A 190 15.30 -12.42 5.27
CA VAL A 190 14.44 -13.52 5.71
C VAL A 190 14.95 -14.04 7.05
N GLN A 191 14.07 -14.14 8.05
CA GLN A 191 14.39 -14.70 9.37
C GLN A 191 13.30 -15.70 9.75
N ASN A 192 13.68 -16.92 10.15
CA ASN A 192 12.74 -18.00 10.49
C ASN A 192 11.66 -18.24 9.40
N ASP A 193 12.10 -18.32 8.15
CA ASP A 193 11.24 -18.49 6.96
C ASP A 193 10.20 -17.39 6.71
N LYS A 194 10.32 -16.25 7.43
CA LYS A 194 9.47 -15.07 7.23
C LYS A 194 10.27 -13.93 6.64
N THR A 195 9.69 -13.27 5.63
CA THR A 195 10.23 -12.04 5.07
C THR A 195 10.13 -10.92 6.10
N LYS A 196 11.22 -10.20 6.33
CA LYS A 196 11.22 -9.00 7.16
C LYS A 196 11.00 -7.78 6.27
N TRP A 197 9.72 -7.50 6.04
CA TRP A 197 9.28 -6.44 5.13
C TRP A 197 9.81 -5.05 5.49
N GLU A 198 10.04 -4.80 6.77
CA GLU A 198 10.66 -3.57 7.29
C GLU A 198 12.09 -3.30 6.77
N TYR A 199 12.79 -4.29 6.20
CA TYR A 199 14.11 -4.09 5.58
C TYR A 199 14.08 -4.18 4.05
N VAL A 200 12.92 -4.39 3.45
CA VAL A 200 12.81 -4.51 2.00
C VAL A 200 12.90 -3.11 1.38
N PRO A 201 13.80 -2.86 0.41
CA PRO A 201 14.02 -1.53 -0.14
C PRO A 201 12.75 -0.82 -0.61
N GLN A 202 11.85 -1.49 -1.34
CA GLN A 202 10.61 -0.83 -1.80
C GLN A 202 9.63 -0.51 -0.67
N VAL A 203 9.70 -1.20 0.46
CA VAL A 203 8.90 -0.84 1.64
C VAL A 203 9.51 0.38 2.30
N LEU A 204 10.83 0.39 2.50
CA LEU A 204 11.56 1.48 3.15
C LEU A 204 11.48 2.79 2.36
N SER A 205 11.64 2.73 1.04
CA SER A 205 11.64 3.90 0.17
C SER A 205 10.29 4.18 -0.48
N TYR A 206 9.23 3.46 -0.09
CA TYR A 206 7.92 3.51 -0.77
C TYR A 206 8.05 3.42 -2.29
N ASP A 207 8.88 2.47 -2.74
CA ASP A 207 9.24 2.26 -4.14
C ASP A 207 9.89 3.48 -4.84
N GLY A 208 10.66 4.25 -4.06
CA GLY A 208 11.37 5.44 -4.53
C GLY A 208 10.53 6.73 -4.46
N ILE A 209 9.43 6.72 -3.71
CA ILE A 209 8.62 7.93 -3.46
C ILE A 209 9.16 8.63 -2.21
N GLU A 210 9.66 9.85 -2.38
CA GLU A 210 10.20 10.66 -1.30
C GLU A 210 9.09 11.40 -0.56
N ILE A 211 8.54 10.79 0.50
CA ILE A 211 7.42 11.37 1.30
C ILE A 211 7.72 12.80 1.76
N ASN A 212 8.97 13.09 2.13
CA ASN A 212 9.36 14.38 2.69
C ASN A 212 9.45 15.51 1.64
N GLU A 213 9.48 15.17 0.35
CA GLU A 213 9.51 16.14 -0.75
C GLU A 213 8.11 16.39 -1.36
N GLU A 214 7.12 15.57 -1.01
CA GLU A 214 5.75 15.67 -1.51
C GLU A 214 5.03 16.85 -0.82
N ASN A 215 4.80 17.92 -1.58
CA ASN A 215 3.97 19.04 -1.13
C ASN A 215 2.48 18.69 -1.23
N ILE A 216 1.78 18.73 -0.10
CA ILE A 216 0.34 18.51 -0.07
C ILE A 216 -0.38 19.85 -0.28
N SER A 217 -1.22 19.94 -1.31
CA SER A 217 -2.10 21.09 -1.45
C SER A 217 -3.19 21.08 -0.37
N ALA A 218 -3.66 22.25 0.05
CA ALA A 218 -4.74 22.36 1.04
C ALA A 218 -6.03 21.62 0.60
N ASN A 219 -6.26 21.50 -0.71
CA ASN A 219 -7.37 20.73 -1.26
C ASN A 219 -7.23 19.22 -0.99
N VAL A 220 -6.01 18.68 -1.08
CA VAL A 220 -5.74 17.27 -0.74
C VAL A 220 -5.98 17.03 0.75
N LEU A 221 -5.51 17.93 1.62
CA LEU A 221 -5.76 17.84 3.06
C LEU A 221 -7.26 17.86 3.38
N LEU A 222 -8.02 18.73 2.71
CA LEU A 222 -9.47 18.76 2.86
C LEU A 222 -10.09 17.41 2.47
N ASN A 223 -9.67 16.81 1.35
CA ASN A 223 -10.13 15.48 0.94
C ASN A 223 -9.79 14.40 1.96
N VAL A 224 -8.59 14.45 2.57
CA VAL A 224 -8.20 13.54 3.66
C VAL A 224 -9.11 13.72 4.88
N PHE A 225 -9.36 14.95 5.31
CA PHE A 225 -10.24 15.22 6.44
C PHE A 225 -11.69 14.83 6.17
N THR A 226 -12.21 15.12 4.97
CA THR A 226 -13.55 14.70 4.55
C THR A 226 -13.66 13.19 4.55
N PHE A 227 -12.66 12.49 4.02
CA PHE A 227 -12.61 11.04 4.05
C PHE A 227 -12.58 10.50 5.49
N ALA A 228 -11.67 11.00 6.33
CA ALA A 228 -11.54 10.60 7.72
C ALA A 228 -12.84 10.83 8.50
N LEU A 229 -13.49 11.99 8.33
CA LEU A 229 -14.77 12.31 8.96
C LEU A 229 -15.90 11.40 8.47
N ALA A 230 -15.92 11.04 7.19
CA ALA A 230 -16.94 10.18 6.61
C ALA A 230 -16.83 8.72 7.11
N ILE A 231 -15.61 8.25 7.42
CA ILE A 231 -15.38 6.87 7.89
C ILE A 231 -15.26 6.76 9.42
N MET A 232 -15.08 7.87 10.13
CA MET A 232 -15.03 7.87 11.59
C MET A 232 -16.41 7.53 12.14
N ASN A 233 -16.51 6.40 12.85
CA ASN A 233 -17.62 6.16 13.75
C ASN A 233 -17.59 7.27 14.82
N ILE A 234 -18.52 8.22 14.74
CA ILE A 234 -18.73 9.20 15.80
C ILE A 234 -19.34 8.44 16.98
N THR A 235 -18.49 7.92 17.86
CA THR A 235 -18.92 7.46 19.17
C THR A 235 -19.22 8.69 20.01
N VAL A 236 -20.49 9.06 20.09
CA VAL A 236 -20.96 9.98 21.13
C VAL A 236 -20.90 9.20 22.43
N GLU A 237 -19.88 9.44 23.25
CA GLU A 237 -19.84 8.93 24.61
C GLU A 237 -21.10 9.40 25.35
N ASP A 238 -22.00 8.46 25.61
CA ASP A 238 -23.23 8.73 26.36
C ASP A 238 -22.84 9.02 27.82
N ARG A 239 -22.74 10.32 28.16
CA ARG A 239 -22.42 10.79 29.51
C ARG A 239 -23.53 10.50 30.54
N SER A 240 -24.56 9.73 30.19
CA SER A 240 -25.69 9.42 31.08
C SER A 240 -25.35 8.46 32.23
N ASN A 241 -24.17 7.83 32.26
CA ASN A 241 -23.76 6.94 33.37
C ASN A 241 -23.05 7.62 34.55
N HIS A 242 -22.91 8.96 34.57
CA HIS A 242 -22.29 9.67 35.71
C HIS A 242 -23.26 10.21 36.78
N LEU A 243 -24.56 9.88 36.72
CA LEU A 243 -25.57 10.38 37.66
C LEU A 243 -26.24 9.32 38.56
N ILE A 244 -25.69 8.10 38.64
CA ILE A 244 -26.15 7.09 39.60
C ILE A 244 -24.96 6.70 40.48
N HIS A 245 -24.45 7.62 41.29
CA HIS A 245 -23.72 7.39 42.55
C HIS A 245 -23.31 8.75 43.15
N GLN A 246 -24.29 9.50 43.66
CA GLN A 246 -24.11 10.47 44.74
C GLN A 246 -25.24 10.31 45.74
#